data_AF-A0A938FU56-F1
#
_entry.id   AF-A0A938FU56-F1
#
_cell.length_a   1.000
_cell.length_b   1.000
_cell.length_c   1.000
_cell.angle_alpha   90.00
_cell.angle_beta   90.00
_cell.angle_gamma   90.00
#
_symmetry.space_group_name_H-M   'P 1'
#
loop_
_entity.id
_entity.type
_entity.pdbx_description
1 polymer ?
#
loop_
_entity_poly.entity_id
_entity_poly.type
_entity_poly.pdbx_seq_one_letter_code
_entity_poly.pdbx_strand_id
1 'polypeptide(L)' 'AVGVILEVKVGEKVDAGSVLCRIYYTREDRVEEAAERVEDAFRISAQKPEERELILEVVG' A
#
# COMPACT_ATOMS: atom_id res chain seq x y z
N ALA A 1 19.36 -2.95 -1.94
CA ALA A 1 18.13 -3.18 -2.73
C ALA A 1 17.17 -2.04 -2.46
N VAL A 2 16.40 -1.59 -3.45
CA VAL A 2 15.38 -0.54 -3.31
C VAL A 2 13.99 -1.16 -3.47
N GLY A 3 12.98 -0.68 -2.73
CA GLY A 3 11.62 -1.22 -2.85
C GLY A 3 10.66 -0.81 -1.73
N VAL A 4 9.40 -1.20 -1.85
CA VAL A 4 8.35 -0.99 -0.86
C VAL A 4 7.86 -2.35 -0.38
N ILE A 5 7.77 -2.53 0.94
CA ILE A 5 7.15 -3.70 1.57
C ILE A 5 5.85 -3.26 2.21
N LEU A 6 4.73 -3.83 1.78
CA LEU A 6 3.42 -3.59 2.37
C LEU A 6 3.28 -4.41 3.65
N GLU A 7 2.96 -3.74 4.75
CA GLU A 7 2.68 -4.37 6.06
C GLU A 7 1.20 -4.72 6.22
N VAL A 8 0.33 -4.07 5.43
CA VAL A 8 -1.11 -4.27 5.46
C VAL A 8 -1.67 -4.57 4.07
N LYS A 9 -2.73 -5.37 4.01
CA LYS A 9 -3.47 -5.68 2.78
C LYS A 9 -4.77 -4.90 2.67
N VAL A 10 -5.32 -4.86 1.45
CA VAL A 10 -6.61 -4.23 1.17
C VAL A 10 -7.69 -4.88 2.04
N GLY A 11 -8.43 -4.03 2.78
CA GLY A 11 -9.51 -4.48 3.66
C GLY A 11 -9.06 -4.96 5.04
N GLU A 12 -7.78 -4.91 5.36
CA GLU A 12 -7.31 -5.08 6.73
C GLU A 12 -7.55 -3.81 7.55
N LYS A 13 -7.81 -4.00 8.84
CA LYS A 13 -8.02 -2.90 9.79
C LYS A 13 -6.68 -2.25 10.12
N VAL A 14 -6.66 -0.92 10.15
CA VAL A 14 -5.52 -0.11 10.62
C VAL A 14 -5.97 0.85 11.70
N ASP A 15 -5.11 1.10 12.67
CA ASP A 15 -5.32 2.08 13.75
C ASP A 15 -4.38 3.28 13.57
N ALA A 16 -4.69 4.42 14.19
CA ALA A 16 -3.84 5.60 14.10
C ALA A 16 -2.41 5.29 14.59
N GLY A 17 -1.41 5.65 13.79
CA GLY A 17 0.00 5.33 14.03
C GLY A 17 0.46 3.95 13.55
N SER A 18 -0.43 3.15 12.92
CA SER A 18 -0.02 1.90 12.27
C SER A 18 0.90 2.16 11.09
N VAL A 19 1.88 1.28 10.90
CA VAL A 19 2.77 1.32 9.73
C VAL A 19 2.07 0.62 8.56
N LEU A 20 1.78 1.36 7.49
CA LEU A 20 1.14 0.81 6.28
C LEU A 20 2.12 0.08 5.36
N CYS A 21 3.33 0.64 5.24
CA CYS A 21 4.41 0.04 4.47
C CYS A 21 5.77 0.54 4.95
N ARG A 22 6.83 -0.17 4.56
CA ARG A 22 8.21 0.25 4.75
C ARG A 22 8.86 0.47 3.40
N ILE A 23 9.53 1.60 3.26
CA ILE A 23 10.21 1.94 2.04
C ILE A 23 11.72 1.83 2.26
N TYR A 24 12.39 1.10 1.38
CA TYR A 24 13.81 0.82 1.41
C TYR A 24 14.51 1.59 0.29
N TYR A 25 15.47 2.43 0.68
CA TYR A 25 16.21 3.30 -0.21
C TYR A 25 17.71 3.06 -0.06
N THR A 26 18.44 3.37 -1.12
CA THR A 26 19.92 3.32 -1.10
C THR A 26 20.54 4.71 -0.91
N ARG A 27 19.75 5.78 -1.00
CA ARG A 27 20.13 7.18 -0.80
C ARG A 27 18.94 7.95 -0.22
N GLU A 28 19.21 8.95 0.62
CA GLU A 28 18.20 9.68 1.39
C GLU A 28 17.49 10.79 0.59
N ASP A 29 18.05 11.18 -0.56
CA ASP A 29 17.60 12.28 -1.41
C ASP A 29 16.22 12.09 -2.07
N ARG A 30 15.69 10.87 -2.05
CA ARG A 30 14.40 10.50 -2.68
C ARG A 30 13.36 9.95 -1.70
N VAL A 31 13.65 9.99 -0.41
CA VAL A 31 12.80 9.39 0.63
C VAL A 31 11.49 10.15 0.78
N GLU A 32 11.56 11.48 0.83
CA GLU A 32 10.37 12.34 1.00
C GLU A 32 9.42 12.23 -0.20
N GLU A 33 9.94 12.36 -1.43
CA GLU A 33 9.13 12.22 -2.66
C GLU A 33 8.43 10.85 -2.72
N ALA A 34 9.11 9.78 -2.33
CA ALA A 34 8.54 8.44 -2.33
C ALA A 34 7.49 8.26 -1.22
N ALA A 35 7.69 8.89 -0.05
CA ALA A 35 6.71 8.89 1.02
C ALA A 35 5.41 9.59 0.59
N GLU A 36 5.50 10.78 0.00
CA GLU A 36 4.32 11.52 -0.51
C GLU A 36 3.53 10.69 -1.51
N ARG A 37 4.21 10.08 -2.49
CA ARG A 37 3.56 9.24 -3.51
C ARG A 37 2.86 8.01 -2.92
N VAL A 38 3.39 7.48 -1.83
CA VAL A 38 2.81 6.33 -1.13
C VAL A 38 1.59 6.77 -0.33
N GLU A 39 1.68 7.90 0.39
CA GLU A 39 0.55 8.46 1.13
C GLU A 39 -0.65 8.77 0.22
N ASP A 40 -0.40 9.37 -0.95
CA ASP A 40 -1.43 9.63 -1.96
C ASP A 40 -2.09 8.36 -2.53
N ALA A 41 -1.38 7.23 -2.52
CA ALA A 41 -1.87 5.97 -3.05
C ALA A 41 -2.79 5.23 -2.07
N PHE A 42 -2.68 5.48 -0.76
CA PHE A 42 -3.50 4.81 0.25
C PHE A 42 -4.85 5.52 0.44
N ARG A 43 -5.93 4.73 0.50
CA ARG A 43 -7.24 5.20 0.96
C ARG A 43 -7.69 4.39 2.16
N ILE A 44 -7.90 5.08 3.28
CA ILE A 44 -8.44 4.49 4.51
C ILE A 44 -9.93 4.83 4.58
N SER A 45 -10.75 3.82 4.86
CA SER A 45 -12.20 3.93 5.02
C SER A 45 -12.64 3.17 6.26
N ALA A 46 -13.73 3.64 6.89
CA ALA A 46 -14.39 2.90 7.97
C ALA A 46 -15.14 1.66 7.47
N GLN A 47 -15.40 1.58 6.17
CA GLN A 47 -16.08 0.45 5.53
C GLN A 47 -15.06 -0.42 4.79
N LYS A 48 -15.18 -1.74 4.97
CA LYS A 48 -14.35 -2.70 4.23
C LYS A 48 -14.67 -2.57 2.72
N PRO A 49 -13.66 -2.48 1.84
CA PRO A 49 -13.88 -2.46 0.40
C PRO A 49 -14.53 -3.76 -0.07
N GLU A 50 -15.33 -3.68 -1.13
CA GLU A 50 -15.89 -4.85 -1.79
C GLU A 50 -14.77 -5.74 -2.32
N GLU A 51 -14.90 -7.05 -2.10
CA GLU A 51 -13.94 -8.03 -2.62
C GLU A 51 -14.03 -8.06 -4.14
N ARG A 52 -12.87 -7.95 -4.78
CA ARG A 52 -12.74 -8.03 -6.24
C ARG A 52 -12.25 -9.42 -6.61
N GLU A 53 -12.86 -10.02 -7.61
CA GLU A 53 -12.37 -11.28 -8.17
C GLU A 53 -10.95 -11.10 -8.71
N LEU A 54 -10.05 -12.00 -8.33
CA LEU A 54 -8.65 -11.97 -8.78
C LEU A 54 -8.52 -12.43 -10.24
N ILE A 55 -9.42 -13.30 -10.68
CA ILE A 55 -9.47 -13.85 -12.04
C ILE A 55 -10.87 -13.53 -12.56
N LEU A 56 -10.95 -12.66 -13.57
CA LEU A 56 -12.22 -12.21 -14.14
C LEU A 56 -12.78 -13.22 -15.15
N GLU A 57 -11.90 -13.83 -15.96
CA GLU A 57 -12.28 -14.82 -16.96
C GLU A 57 -11.04 -15.58 -17.45
N VAL A 58 -11.22 -16.83 -17.91
CA VAL A 58 -10.21 -17.59 -18.67
C VAL A 58 -10.76 -17.81 -20.07
N VAL A 59 -10.07 -17.28 -21.09
CA VAL A 59 -10.45 -17.47 -22.50
C VAL A 59 -9.81 -18.78 -23.00
N GLY A 60 -10.63 -19.69 -23.53
CA GLY A 60 -10.23 -20.98 -24.10
C GLY A 60 -10.95 -21.31 -25.39
#